data_AF-A0AA88HH97-F1
#
_entry.id   AF-A0AA88HH97-F1
#
_cell.length_a   1.000
_cell.length_b   1.000
_cell.length_c   1.000
_cell.angle_alpha   90.00
_cell.angle_beta   90.00
_cell.angle_gamma   90.00
#
_symmetry.space_group_name_H-M   'P 1'
#
loop_
_entity.id
_entity.type
_entity.pdbx_description
1 polymer ?
#
loop_
_entity_poly.entity_id
_entity_poly.type
_entity_poly.pdbx_seq_one_letter_code
_entity_poly.pdbx_strand_id
1 'polypeptide(L)'
;MPPSCEVQSEVLKLLPDFEIKLHRPAQVSLLFLSKMVRTYQRKRDKPPPDLATLQRAVASIVKDGSSIRAAAENFGLKKSTVNDAFRRYRAELDAQPDILETDKSPAKVLPSERHTPEKEQLEKEKHNREAKKAKKKTPQKKITKTKKMVGRRQTKVGNKRKPSAFIRLSVSETSSSEPELPDDICDDESDMSLDLGEDDVVARDRPVSPIQIGKFVLVKFELGKSKSSCVYYVGLVESIDNDVADVKFLRKIGPKFVFPEIEDKATVDKKDIVLVLPDPSSSGGTARSIAGHVFSRDFSAFNVK
;
A
#
# COMPACT_ATOMS: atom_id res chain seq x y z
N MET A 1 -38.02 -61.19 22.79
CA MET A 1 -38.91 -60.11 23.29
C MET A 1 -38.15 -59.30 24.32
N PRO A 2 -37.70 -58.07 24.01
CA PRO A 2 -37.22 -57.14 25.03
C PRO A 2 -38.39 -56.34 25.64
N PRO A 3 -38.34 -56.03 26.95
CA PRO A 3 -39.38 -55.28 27.63
C PRO A 3 -39.27 -53.77 27.38
N SER A 4 -40.42 -53.16 27.16
CA SER A 4 -40.69 -51.74 27.34
C SER A 4 -40.40 -51.32 28.78
N CYS A 5 -39.62 -50.26 28.97
CA CYS A 5 -39.68 -49.48 30.21
C CYS A 5 -39.59 -48.00 29.86
N GLU A 6 -40.78 -47.43 29.85
CA GLU A 6 -41.14 -46.04 29.87
C GLU A 6 -40.84 -45.48 31.27
N VAL A 7 -40.02 -44.43 31.37
CA VAL A 7 -39.95 -43.60 32.57
C VAL A 7 -39.97 -42.14 32.13
N GLN A 8 -41.10 -41.51 32.45
CA GLN A 8 -41.32 -40.07 32.44
C GLN A 8 -40.68 -39.46 33.70
N SER A 9 -40.03 -38.31 33.54
CA SER A 9 -39.98 -37.24 34.56
C SER A 9 -39.48 -35.96 33.89
N GLU A 10 -40.36 -35.02 33.55
CA GLU A 10 -40.78 -33.92 34.43
C GLU A 10 -39.61 -33.25 35.17
N VAL A 11 -38.85 -32.39 34.49
CA VAL A 11 -38.35 -31.13 35.06
C VAL A 11 -38.06 -30.17 33.90
N LEU A 12 -39.00 -29.30 33.52
CA LEU A 12 -38.72 -27.98 32.92
C LEU A 12 -40.02 -27.17 32.96
N LYS A 13 -40.39 -26.73 34.16
CA LYS A 13 -41.32 -25.62 34.36
C LYS A 13 -40.50 -24.36 34.61
N LEU A 14 -41.01 -23.24 34.08
CA LEU A 14 -40.72 -21.85 34.42
C LEU A 14 -39.54 -21.19 33.70
N LEU A 15 -39.80 -20.67 32.51
CA LEU A 15 -39.44 -19.27 32.23
C LEU A 15 -40.67 -18.54 31.63
N PRO A 16 -40.94 -17.30 32.08
CA PRO A 16 -42.13 -16.55 31.73
C PRO A 16 -42.06 -15.98 30.31
N ASP A 17 -43.21 -16.03 29.64
CA ASP A 17 -43.50 -15.40 28.35
C ASP A 17 -43.35 -13.87 28.46
N PHE A 18 -42.21 -13.35 27.98
CA PHE A 18 -42.07 -11.92 27.69
C PHE A 18 -42.48 -11.65 26.25
N GLU A 19 -43.78 -11.45 26.06
CA GLU A 19 -44.38 -11.01 24.79
C GLU A 19 -44.13 -9.50 24.62
N ILE A 20 -42.99 -9.11 24.03
CA ILE A 20 -42.78 -7.73 23.58
C ILE A 20 -43.33 -7.60 22.15
N LYS A 21 -44.59 -7.16 22.06
CA LYS A 21 -45.19 -6.65 20.83
C LYS A 21 -44.49 -5.35 20.43
N LEU A 22 -43.47 -5.46 19.60
CA LEU A 22 -42.96 -4.35 18.80
C LEU A 22 -43.24 -4.61 17.32
N HIS A 23 -44.34 -4.01 16.88
CA HIS A 23 -44.71 -3.85 15.49
C HIS A 23 -43.57 -3.12 14.76
N ARG A 24 -42.67 -3.87 14.12
CA ARG A 24 -41.68 -3.31 13.20
C ARG A 24 -42.30 -3.32 11.79
N PRO A 25 -42.40 -2.18 11.11
CA PRO A 25 -42.79 -2.16 9.70
C PRO A 25 -41.76 -2.98 8.93
N ALA A 26 -42.25 -3.76 7.96
CA ALA A 26 -41.47 -4.61 7.10
C ALA A 26 -40.26 -3.85 6.51
N GLN A 27 -39.10 -3.98 7.17
CA GLN A 27 -37.83 -3.69 6.55
C GLN A 27 -37.60 -4.80 5.54
N VAL A 28 -37.96 -4.52 4.30
CA VAL A 28 -37.43 -5.24 3.16
C VAL A 28 -35.91 -5.19 3.31
N SER A 29 -35.33 -6.34 3.60
CA SER A 29 -33.91 -6.50 3.91
C SER A 29 -33.07 -6.09 2.70
N LEU A 30 -32.57 -4.85 2.76
CA LEU A 30 -31.53 -4.32 1.86
C LEU A 30 -30.17 -5.04 2.03
N LEU A 31 -30.14 -6.15 2.79
CA LEU A 31 -29.01 -7.06 2.94
C LEU A 31 -28.95 -8.15 1.85
N PHE A 32 -29.94 -8.24 0.96
CA PHE A 32 -29.92 -9.22 -0.15
C PHE A 32 -29.39 -8.66 -1.49
N LEU A 33 -29.17 -7.35 -1.61
CA LEU A 33 -28.69 -6.72 -2.85
C LEU A 33 -27.17 -6.56 -2.94
N SER A 34 -26.41 -6.83 -1.88
CA SER A 34 -24.94 -6.83 -1.88
C SER A 34 -24.32 -8.14 -2.38
N LYS A 35 -25.11 -9.19 -2.60
CA LYS A 35 -24.66 -10.48 -3.17
C LYS A 35 -24.79 -10.58 -4.70
N MET A 36 -24.73 -9.44 -5.41
CA MET A 36 -24.71 -9.42 -6.88
C MET A 36 -23.53 -8.65 -7.46
N VAL A 37 -22.40 -8.57 -6.75
CA VAL A 37 -21.11 -8.47 -7.45
C VAL A 37 -20.88 -9.83 -8.09
N ARG A 38 -21.35 -10.00 -9.33
CA ARG A 38 -21.00 -11.14 -10.18
C ARG A 38 -19.49 -11.32 -10.05
N THR A 39 -19.06 -12.39 -9.38
CA THR A 39 -17.66 -12.79 -9.35
C THR A 39 -17.30 -13.07 -10.79
N TYR A 40 -16.76 -12.05 -11.46
CA TYR A 40 -16.37 -12.14 -12.85
C TYR A 40 -15.18 -13.08 -12.91
N GLN A 41 -15.48 -14.37 -12.99
CA GLN A 41 -14.52 -15.38 -13.36
C GLN A 41 -14.22 -15.11 -14.83
N ARG A 42 -13.07 -14.47 -15.08
CA ARG A 42 -12.52 -14.42 -16.44
C ARG A 42 -12.56 -15.84 -16.97
N LYS A 43 -13.30 -16.07 -18.05
CA LYS A 43 -13.29 -17.34 -18.78
C LYS A 43 -11.84 -17.59 -19.18
N ARG A 44 -11.19 -18.52 -18.47
CA ARG A 44 -9.86 -19.00 -18.83
C ARG A 44 -10.06 -20.22 -19.70
N ASP A 45 -9.34 -20.29 -20.82
CA ASP A 45 -9.41 -21.45 -21.72
C ASP A 45 -8.85 -22.73 -21.08
N LYS A 46 -8.11 -22.59 -19.97
CA LYS A 46 -7.52 -23.70 -19.23
C LYS A 46 -7.96 -23.66 -17.77
N PRO A 47 -8.33 -24.81 -17.18
CA PRO A 47 -8.59 -24.90 -15.75
C PRO A 47 -7.34 -24.52 -14.96
N PRO A 48 -7.49 -24.06 -13.71
CA PRO A 48 -6.35 -23.83 -12.84
C PRO A 48 -5.55 -25.14 -12.68
N PRO A 49 -4.20 -25.06 -12.59
CA PRO A 49 -3.36 -26.23 -12.35
C PRO A 49 -3.66 -26.86 -10.99
N ASP A 50 -3.46 -28.17 -10.89
CA ASP A 50 -3.65 -28.92 -9.66
C ASP A 50 -2.70 -28.42 -8.55
N LEU A 51 -3.25 -28.28 -7.35
CA LEU A 51 -2.56 -27.70 -6.21
C LEU A 51 -1.43 -28.62 -5.73
N ALA A 52 -1.63 -29.95 -5.79
CA ALA A 52 -0.60 -30.91 -5.42
C ALA A 52 0.62 -30.83 -6.38
N THR A 53 0.39 -30.62 -7.68
CA THR A 53 1.47 -30.42 -8.65
C THR A 53 2.25 -29.13 -8.36
N LEU A 54 1.57 -28.04 -8.00
CA LEU A 54 2.22 -26.78 -7.62
C LEU A 54 3.09 -26.94 -6.37
N GLN A 55 2.59 -27.65 -5.35
CA GLN A 55 3.34 -27.91 -4.13
C GLN A 55 4.60 -28.74 -4.38
N ARG A 56 4.52 -29.79 -5.22
CA ARG A 56 5.70 -30.59 -5.61
C ARG A 56 6.73 -29.75 -6.37
N ALA A 57 6.27 -28.88 -7.27
CA ALA A 57 7.16 -27.97 -8.00
C ALA A 57 7.88 -27.00 -7.07
N VAL A 58 7.17 -26.37 -6.13
CA VAL A 58 7.76 -25.49 -5.11
C VAL A 58 8.73 -26.26 -4.20
N ALA A 59 8.36 -27.47 -3.77
CA ALA A 59 9.21 -28.32 -2.94
C ALA A 59 10.53 -28.68 -3.64
N SER A 60 10.52 -28.95 -4.95
CA SER A 60 11.76 -29.22 -5.71
C SER A 60 12.71 -28.02 -5.79
N ILE A 61 12.18 -26.79 -5.76
CA ILE A 61 13.00 -25.57 -5.74
C ILE A 61 13.64 -25.39 -4.36
N VAL A 62 12.87 -25.64 -3.29
CA VAL A 62 13.33 -25.44 -1.90
C VAL A 62 14.28 -26.55 -1.44
N LYS A 63 13.94 -27.82 -1.73
CA LYS A 63 14.70 -29.00 -1.27
C LYS A 63 15.88 -29.30 -2.19
N ASP A 64 15.65 -29.33 -3.51
CA ASP A 64 16.64 -29.79 -4.47
C ASP A 64 17.45 -28.62 -5.07
N GLY A 65 17.10 -27.36 -4.75
CA GLY A 65 17.74 -26.18 -5.33
C GLY A 65 17.48 -26.01 -6.83
N SER A 66 16.45 -26.67 -7.37
CA SER A 66 16.10 -26.60 -8.79
C SER A 66 15.74 -25.17 -9.24
N SER A 67 16.14 -24.79 -10.45
CA SER A 67 15.71 -23.50 -11.00
C SER A 67 14.20 -23.48 -11.27
N ILE A 68 13.56 -22.31 -11.13
CA ILE A 68 12.12 -22.15 -11.41
C ILE A 68 11.74 -22.63 -12.83
N ARG A 69 12.65 -22.46 -13.80
CA ARG A 69 12.42 -22.92 -15.19
C ARG A 69 12.45 -24.44 -15.28
N ALA A 70 13.47 -25.07 -14.68
CA ALA A 70 13.60 -26.53 -14.65
C ALA A 70 12.41 -27.19 -13.94
N ALA A 71 11.98 -26.64 -12.80
CA ALA A 71 10.78 -27.10 -12.11
C ALA A 71 9.52 -26.93 -12.99
N ALA A 72 9.35 -25.80 -13.66
CA ALA A 72 8.21 -25.59 -14.55
C ALA A 72 8.16 -26.61 -15.71
N GLU A 73 9.30 -26.92 -16.32
CA GLU A 73 9.42 -27.92 -17.38
C GLU A 73 9.12 -29.34 -16.86
N ASN A 74 9.71 -29.72 -15.72
CA ASN A 74 9.54 -31.05 -15.11
C ASN A 74 8.08 -31.34 -14.72
N PHE A 75 7.35 -30.32 -14.27
CA PHE A 75 5.96 -30.47 -13.80
C PHE A 75 4.92 -30.05 -14.87
N GLY A 76 5.32 -29.71 -16.09
CA GLY A 76 4.41 -29.31 -17.17
C GLY A 76 3.64 -28.01 -16.88
N LEU A 77 4.22 -27.12 -16.09
CA LEU A 77 3.60 -25.86 -15.66
C LEU A 77 4.18 -24.66 -16.40
N LYS A 78 3.43 -23.56 -16.47
CA LYS A 78 3.99 -22.29 -16.94
C LYS A 78 4.96 -21.75 -15.90
N LYS A 79 6.12 -21.23 -16.34
CA LYS A 79 7.12 -20.57 -15.46
C LYS A 79 6.51 -19.51 -14.55
N SER A 80 5.59 -18.68 -15.07
CA SER A 80 4.92 -17.64 -14.29
C SER A 80 4.12 -18.22 -13.13
N THR A 81 3.41 -19.32 -13.37
CA THR A 81 2.61 -20.02 -12.37
C THR A 81 3.47 -20.57 -11.23
N VAL A 82 4.62 -21.19 -11.55
CA VAL A 82 5.55 -21.70 -10.53
C VAL A 82 6.19 -20.55 -9.75
N ASN A 83 6.56 -19.45 -10.42
CA ASN A 83 7.12 -18.27 -9.77
C ASN A 83 6.12 -17.60 -8.82
N ASP A 84 4.87 -17.47 -9.22
CA ASP A 84 3.81 -16.89 -8.37
C ASP A 84 3.54 -17.77 -7.15
N ALA A 85 3.51 -19.11 -7.31
CA ALA A 85 3.39 -20.05 -6.20
C ALA A 85 4.59 -19.97 -5.25
N PHE A 86 5.81 -19.90 -5.77
CA PHE A 86 7.03 -19.77 -4.97
C PHE A 86 7.08 -18.44 -4.19
N ARG A 87 6.62 -17.33 -4.79
CA ARG A 87 6.52 -16.04 -4.10
C ARG A 87 5.52 -16.08 -2.95
N ARG A 88 4.36 -16.71 -3.15
CA ARG A 88 3.37 -16.90 -2.09
C ARG A 88 3.92 -17.73 -0.94
N TYR A 89 4.61 -18.84 -1.26
CA TYR A 89 5.27 -19.68 -0.27
C TYR A 89 6.29 -18.90 0.57
N ARG A 90 7.12 -18.04 -0.05
CA ARG A 90 8.04 -17.17 0.71
C ARG A 90 7.32 -16.16 1.59
N ALA A 91 6.30 -15.49 1.06
CA ALA A 91 5.52 -14.54 1.84
C ALA A 91 4.82 -15.19 3.05
N GLU A 92 4.39 -16.45 2.91
CA GLU A 92 3.80 -17.23 3.99
C GLU A 92 4.83 -17.63 5.05
N LEU A 93 6.05 -17.98 4.66
CA LEU A 93 7.16 -18.19 5.60
C LEU A 93 7.52 -16.92 6.36
N ASP A 94 7.56 -15.77 5.68
CA ASP A 94 7.86 -14.48 6.31
C ASP A 94 6.72 -14.01 7.24
N ALA A 95 5.47 -14.40 6.94
CA ALA A 95 4.28 -14.05 7.72
C ALA A 95 4.06 -14.94 8.96
N GLN A 96 4.82 -16.02 9.13
CA GLN A 96 4.82 -16.84 10.35
C GLN A 96 6.11 -16.63 11.17
N PRO A 97 6.33 -15.44 11.76
CA PRO A 97 7.53 -15.19 12.57
C PRO A 97 7.58 -16.00 13.87
N ASP A 98 6.44 -16.48 14.38
CA ASP A 98 6.31 -16.96 15.77
C ASP A 98 6.28 -18.49 15.96
N ILE A 99 6.36 -19.31 14.90
CA ILE A 99 6.19 -20.79 15.04
C ILE A 99 7.53 -21.55 14.90
N LEU A 100 8.65 -20.86 14.69
CA LEU A 100 10.00 -21.46 14.69
C LEU A 100 10.79 -21.26 15.99
N GLU A 101 10.11 -21.02 17.11
CA GLU A 101 10.62 -21.43 18.43
C GLU A 101 10.22 -22.88 18.74
N THR A 102 10.38 -23.80 17.79
CA THR A 102 10.36 -25.24 18.14
C THR A 102 11.66 -25.58 18.85
N ASP A 103 11.56 -25.69 20.17
CA ASP A 103 12.33 -26.60 21.01
C ASP A 103 13.83 -26.61 20.73
N LYS A 104 14.52 -25.59 21.25
CA LYS A 104 15.84 -25.82 21.83
C LYS A 104 15.67 -26.92 22.88
N SER A 105 15.99 -28.14 22.47
CA SER A 105 16.19 -29.31 23.33
C SER A 105 16.83 -28.89 24.66
N PRO A 106 16.28 -29.30 25.82
CA PRO A 106 16.89 -29.00 27.10
C PRO A 106 18.34 -29.50 27.11
N ALA A 107 19.22 -28.62 27.58
CA ALA A 107 20.66 -28.74 27.59
C ALA A 107 21.14 -30.16 27.96
N LYS A 108 21.64 -30.88 26.96
CA LYS A 108 22.63 -31.94 27.19
C LYS A 108 23.94 -31.21 27.49
N VAL A 109 24.28 -31.14 28.77
CA VAL A 109 25.57 -30.70 29.30
C VAL A 109 26.67 -31.40 28.50
N LEU A 110 27.39 -30.65 27.66
CA LEU A 110 28.62 -31.11 27.01
C LEU A 110 29.82 -30.47 27.72
N PRO A 111 30.92 -31.23 27.89
CA PRO A 111 32.02 -30.88 28.79
C PRO A 111 32.85 -29.71 28.26
N SER A 112 33.50 -29.04 29.20
CA SER A 112 34.42 -27.93 29.02
C SER A 112 35.39 -28.09 27.84
N GLU A 113 35.60 -26.95 27.19
CA GLU A 113 36.44 -26.71 26.05
C GLU A 113 37.87 -27.24 26.27
N ARG A 114 38.28 -28.20 25.44
CA ARG A 114 39.71 -28.43 25.17
C ARG A 114 40.09 -27.58 23.96
N HIS A 115 40.89 -26.56 24.22
CA HIS A 115 41.58 -25.79 23.20
C HIS A 115 42.35 -26.74 22.27
N THR A 116 41.88 -26.87 21.03
CA THR A 116 42.60 -27.52 19.95
C THR A 116 43.01 -26.44 18.93
N PRO A 117 44.29 -26.39 18.52
CA PRO A 117 44.87 -25.31 17.69
C PRO A 117 44.35 -25.26 16.25
N GLU A 118 43.43 -26.16 15.87
CA GLU A 118 42.90 -26.26 14.50
C GLU A 118 41.84 -25.19 14.20
N LYS A 119 41.09 -24.74 15.24
CA LYS A 119 40.01 -23.75 15.07
C LYS A 119 40.53 -22.36 14.71
N GLU A 120 41.73 -22.00 15.15
CA GLU A 120 42.36 -20.70 14.85
C GLU A 120 42.89 -20.61 13.41
N GLN A 121 43.28 -21.73 12.80
CA GLN A 121 43.73 -21.76 11.41
C GLN A 121 42.57 -21.51 10.43
N LEU A 122 41.37 -21.96 10.80
CA LEU A 122 40.16 -21.85 9.98
C LEU A 122 39.58 -20.42 9.94
N GLU A 123 39.73 -19.65 11.02
CA GLU A 123 39.36 -18.22 11.03
C GLU A 123 40.34 -17.35 10.23
N LYS A 124 41.64 -17.64 10.29
CA LYS A 124 42.66 -16.93 9.49
C LYS A 124 42.48 -17.16 7.98
N GLU A 125 42.01 -18.34 7.54
CA GLU A 125 41.73 -18.57 6.12
C GLU A 125 40.50 -17.79 5.61
N LYS A 126 39.45 -17.66 6.43
CA LYS A 126 38.23 -16.91 6.05
C LYS A 126 38.52 -15.43 5.85
N HIS A 127 39.26 -14.80 6.77
CA HIS A 127 39.60 -13.38 6.67
C HIS A 127 40.46 -13.07 5.42
N ASN A 128 41.33 -14.02 5.01
CA ASN A 128 42.17 -13.86 3.82
C ASN A 128 41.40 -14.03 2.50
N ARG A 129 40.29 -14.79 2.48
CA ARG A 129 39.39 -14.90 1.31
C ARG A 129 38.59 -13.62 1.08
N GLU A 130 38.24 -12.90 2.14
CA GLU A 130 37.47 -11.64 2.03
C GLU A 130 38.34 -10.48 1.56
N ALA A 131 39.59 -10.39 2.04
CA ALA A 131 40.55 -9.38 1.57
C ALA A 131 40.87 -9.50 0.06
N LYS A 132 40.83 -10.72 -0.51
CA LYS A 132 41.06 -10.93 -1.96
C LYS A 132 39.86 -10.54 -2.84
N LYS A 133 38.64 -10.44 -2.30
CA LYS A 133 37.45 -10.00 -3.06
C LYS A 133 37.39 -8.48 -3.22
N ALA A 134 38.05 -7.71 -2.36
CA ALA A 134 38.06 -6.25 -2.43
C ALA A 134 38.95 -5.68 -3.56
N LYS A 135 39.98 -6.42 -4.03
CA LYS A 135 40.94 -5.93 -5.03
C LYS A 135 40.56 -6.15 -6.51
N LYS A 136 39.34 -6.66 -6.80
CA LYS A 136 38.88 -6.97 -8.17
C LYS A 136 37.83 -6.01 -8.73
N LYS A 137 37.76 -4.77 -8.23
CA LYS A 137 37.01 -3.67 -8.87
C LYS A 137 37.95 -2.89 -9.79
N THR A 138 38.18 -3.41 -10.99
CA THR A 138 38.80 -2.69 -12.10
C THR A 138 37.89 -1.54 -12.56
N PRO A 139 38.42 -0.34 -12.82
CA PRO A 139 37.65 0.75 -13.41
C PRO A 139 37.32 0.41 -14.87
N GLN A 140 36.05 0.18 -15.18
CA GLN A 140 35.62 -0.03 -16.56
C GLN A 140 35.76 1.28 -17.35
N LYS A 141 36.60 1.19 -18.38
CA LYS A 141 36.82 2.12 -19.49
C LYS A 141 35.54 2.86 -19.92
N LYS A 142 35.62 4.19 -19.91
CA LYS A 142 34.83 5.07 -20.78
C LYS A 142 35.10 4.66 -22.23
N ILE A 143 34.10 4.08 -22.91
CA ILE A 143 34.12 3.88 -24.36
C ILE A 143 33.34 5.02 -25.00
N THR A 144 34.08 5.81 -25.76
CA THR A 144 33.63 6.86 -26.64
C THR A 144 32.90 6.29 -27.88
N LYS A 145 31.76 6.91 -28.20
CA LYS A 145 31.16 7.21 -29.52
C LYS A 145 31.35 6.20 -30.67
N THR A 146 30.25 5.80 -31.32
CA THR A 146 30.00 6.08 -32.76
C THR A 146 28.60 5.65 -33.22
N LYS A 147 28.11 6.40 -34.20
CA LYS A 147 26.83 6.34 -34.89
C LYS A 147 26.60 4.97 -35.57
N LYS A 148 25.36 4.47 -35.53
CA LYS A 148 24.75 3.84 -36.70
C LYS A 148 23.22 3.93 -36.65
N MET A 149 22.71 4.78 -37.54
CA MET A 149 21.36 4.66 -38.10
C MET A 149 21.15 3.27 -38.70
N VAL A 150 19.87 2.91 -38.83
CA VAL A 150 19.23 1.96 -39.77
C VAL A 150 18.38 0.93 -39.02
N GLY A 151 17.08 0.94 -39.28
CA GLY A 151 16.20 -0.21 -38.98
C GLY A 151 14.89 0.06 -38.24
N ARG A 152 14.21 1.18 -38.52
CA ARG A 152 12.81 1.41 -38.11
C ARG A 152 11.89 0.41 -38.85
N ARG A 153 11.75 -0.81 -38.34
CA ARG A 153 10.72 -1.76 -38.80
C ARG A 153 9.36 -1.30 -38.30
N GLN A 154 8.62 -0.69 -39.23
CA GLN A 154 7.20 -0.44 -39.10
C GLN A 154 6.45 -1.77 -39.09
N THR A 155 5.94 -2.21 -37.93
CA THR A 155 4.84 -3.17 -37.91
C THR A 155 3.52 -2.42 -38.02
N LYS A 156 3.10 -2.29 -39.27
CA LYS A 156 1.79 -1.83 -39.71
C LYS A 156 0.76 -2.91 -39.35
N VAL A 157 0.11 -2.80 -38.20
CA VAL A 157 -1.17 -3.48 -37.93
C VAL A 157 -2.17 -2.43 -37.49
N GLY A 158 -2.98 -2.01 -38.45
CA GLY A 158 -4.02 -1.02 -38.26
C GLY A 158 -5.16 -1.57 -37.42
N ASN A 159 -5.43 -0.93 -36.29
CA ASN A 159 -6.76 -0.91 -35.70
C ASN A 159 -7.30 0.51 -35.84
N LYS A 160 -8.06 0.71 -36.93
CA LYS A 160 -8.90 1.89 -37.14
C LYS A 160 -10.01 1.89 -36.07
N ARG A 161 -9.77 2.53 -34.93
CA ARG A 161 -10.86 2.95 -34.03
C ARG A 161 -11.20 4.40 -34.36
N LYS A 162 -12.45 4.59 -34.77
CA LYS A 162 -13.05 5.87 -35.15
C LYS A 162 -12.92 6.87 -33.98
N PRO A 163 -12.46 8.12 -34.19
CA PRO A 163 -12.51 9.16 -33.17
C PRO A 163 -13.97 9.59 -32.98
N SER A 164 -14.53 9.37 -31.81
CA SER A 164 -15.82 9.95 -31.42
C SER A 164 -15.61 11.43 -31.13
N ALA A 165 -16.45 12.27 -31.74
CA ALA A 165 -16.43 13.71 -31.67
C ALA A 165 -16.32 14.23 -30.23
N PHE A 166 -15.25 14.99 -29.98
CA PHE A 166 -15.07 15.81 -28.80
C PHE A 166 -15.84 17.11 -29.03
N ILE A 167 -16.90 17.33 -28.26
CA ILE A 167 -17.66 18.58 -28.25
C ILE A 167 -16.76 19.64 -27.60
N ARG A 168 -16.19 20.52 -28.43
CA ARG A 168 -15.58 21.78 -28.01
C ARG A 168 -16.70 22.74 -27.62
N LEU A 169 -16.85 23.00 -26.33
CA LEU A 169 -17.53 24.19 -25.82
C LEU A 169 -16.50 25.31 -25.75
N SER A 170 -16.71 26.31 -26.61
CA SER A 170 -16.02 27.59 -26.68
C SER A 170 -16.57 28.58 -25.65
N VAL A 171 -15.86 29.72 -25.53
CA VAL A 171 -16.24 30.98 -24.86
C VAL A 171 -15.87 30.96 -23.36
N SER A 172 -15.00 31.82 -22.82
CA SER A 172 -14.88 33.28 -23.03
C SER A 172 -13.44 33.76 -22.75
N GLU A 173 -12.96 34.67 -23.60
CA GLU A 173 -11.72 35.43 -23.44
C GLU A 173 -11.94 36.62 -22.51
N THR A 174 -11.06 36.83 -21.54
CA THR A 174 -10.92 38.10 -20.80
C THR A 174 -9.47 38.56 -20.85
N SER A 175 -9.19 39.34 -21.89
CA SER A 175 -8.44 40.60 -21.96
C SER A 175 -7.57 41.05 -20.75
N SER A 176 -6.30 41.34 -21.07
CA SER A 176 -5.50 42.53 -20.71
C SER A 176 -5.18 42.76 -19.21
N SER A 177 -3.92 42.92 -18.77
CA SER A 177 -2.92 43.87 -19.27
C SER A 177 -1.53 43.55 -18.70
N GLU A 178 -0.49 43.61 -19.54
CA GLU A 178 0.93 43.70 -19.15
C GLU A 178 1.30 45.13 -18.74
N PRO A 179 2.23 45.29 -17.79
CA PRO A 179 3.19 46.38 -17.85
C PRO A 179 4.62 45.84 -18.01
N GLU A 180 5.25 46.26 -19.11
CA GLU A 180 6.70 46.20 -19.33
C GLU A 180 7.41 47.14 -18.33
N LEU A 181 8.47 46.65 -17.69
CA LEU A 181 9.46 47.49 -17.03
C LEU A 181 10.87 47.03 -17.42
N PRO A 182 11.81 47.98 -17.57
CA PRO A 182 13.06 47.80 -18.31
C PRO A 182 14.16 47.10 -17.52
N ASP A 183 15.03 46.46 -18.30
CA ASP A 183 16.39 46.03 -17.96
C ASP A 183 17.23 47.14 -17.34
N ASP A 184 17.94 46.83 -16.26
CA ASP A 184 19.40 46.99 -16.10
C ASP A 184 19.81 46.94 -14.62
N ILE A 185 21.07 46.53 -14.39
CA ILE A 185 21.95 46.79 -13.22
C ILE A 185 22.41 45.54 -12.44
N CYS A 186 23.53 45.02 -12.97
CA CYS A 186 24.82 44.60 -12.39
C CYS A 186 25.01 43.32 -11.55
N ASP A 187 25.97 42.53 -12.06
CA ASP A 187 26.97 41.71 -11.36
C ASP A 187 27.27 42.18 -9.92
N ASP A 188 27.03 41.29 -8.95
CA ASP A 188 27.82 41.24 -7.72
C ASP A 188 27.97 39.78 -7.27
N GLU A 189 29.14 39.22 -7.55
CA GLU A 189 29.61 37.91 -7.12
C GLU A 189 29.87 37.93 -5.61
N SER A 190 28.81 37.78 -4.82
CA SER A 190 28.93 37.55 -3.37
C SER A 190 28.71 36.06 -3.05
N ASP A 191 29.83 35.40 -2.77
CA ASP A 191 29.97 34.07 -2.20
C ASP A 191 29.30 34.02 -0.81
N MET A 192 27.98 33.82 -0.79
CA MET A 192 27.19 33.60 0.40
C MET A 192 27.03 32.09 0.58
N SER A 193 27.82 31.54 1.49
CA SER A 193 27.62 30.19 2.03
C SER A 193 26.17 30.01 2.45
N LEU A 194 25.41 29.25 1.67
CA LEU A 194 24.06 28.78 2.02
C LEU A 194 24.17 27.81 3.20
N ASP A 195 24.26 28.40 4.39
CA ASP A 195 23.84 27.75 5.61
C ASP A 195 22.34 27.45 5.43
N LEU A 196 22.03 26.20 5.05
CA LEU A 196 20.68 25.63 5.04
C LEU A 196 20.21 25.47 6.50
N GLY A 197 20.23 26.58 7.23
CA GLY A 197 19.68 26.72 8.56
C GLY A 197 18.18 26.56 8.46
N GLU A 198 17.71 25.39 8.86
CA GLU A 198 16.51 25.22 9.68
C GLU A 198 15.39 26.26 9.42
N ASP A 199 14.88 26.30 8.19
CA ASP A 199 13.64 27.01 7.80
C ASP A 199 12.39 26.31 8.40
N ASP A 200 12.41 26.05 9.71
CA ASP A 200 11.30 25.58 10.54
C ASP A 200 10.65 26.74 11.32
N VAL A 201 10.79 27.98 10.83
CA VAL A 201 10.40 29.20 11.55
C VAL A 201 9.19 29.93 10.93
N VAL A 202 8.74 29.60 9.72
CA VAL A 202 7.77 30.48 8.98
C VAL A 202 6.30 30.00 8.99
N ALA A 203 5.88 29.13 9.91
CA ALA A 203 4.47 28.70 9.95
C ALA A 203 3.79 28.71 11.33
N ARG A 204 4.40 29.33 12.35
CA ARG A 204 3.86 29.23 13.72
C ARG A 204 2.67 30.14 14.05
N ASP A 205 2.36 31.16 13.25
CA ASP A 205 1.31 32.13 13.59
C ASP A 205 0.32 32.43 12.45
N ARG A 206 0.10 31.50 11.52
CA ARG A 206 -1.15 31.59 10.74
C ARG A 206 -2.28 31.13 11.65
N PRO A 207 -3.29 31.98 11.93
CA PRO A 207 -4.46 31.55 12.68
C PRO A 207 -5.11 30.42 11.89
N VAL A 208 -4.93 29.19 12.37
CA VAL A 208 -5.65 28.03 11.85
C VAL A 208 -7.11 28.33 12.11
N SER A 209 -7.92 28.39 11.06
CA SER A 209 -9.37 28.54 11.18
C SER A 209 -9.90 27.58 12.25
N PRO A 210 -10.87 27.98 13.09
CA PRO A 210 -11.36 27.14 14.16
C PRO A 210 -11.82 25.80 13.59
N ILE A 211 -11.26 24.71 14.12
CA ILE A 211 -11.58 23.35 13.70
C ILE A 211 -13.02 23.06 14.11
N GLN A 212 -13.86 22.67 13.15
CA GLN A 212 -15.28 22.37 13.36
C GLN A 212 -15.57 20.92 12.96
N ILE A 213 -16.54 20.30 13.66
CA ILE A 213 -17.03 18.96 13.33
C ILE A 213 -17.66 18.98 11.93
N GLY A 214 -17.39 17.95 11.12
CA GLY A 214 -17.87 17.83 9.75
C GLY A 214 -17.06 18.63 8.72
N LYS A 215 -15.96 19.28 9.12
CA LYS A 215 -15.03 19.93 8.19
C LYS A 215 -13.89 19.00 7.77
N PHE A 216 -13.37 19.25 6.58
CA PHE A 216 -12.22 18.53 6.05
C PHE A 216 -10.93 19.21 6.48
N VAL A 217 -9.95 18.40 6.85
CA VAL A 217 -8.65 18.85 7.36
C VAL A 217 -7.51 18.09 6.68
N LEU A 218 -6.35 18.74 6.61
CA LEU A 218 -5.09 18.13 6.19
C LEU A 218 -4.25 17.85 7.44
N VAL A 219 -3.98 16.57 7.68
CA VAL A 219 -3.23 16.09 8.84
C VAL A 219 -1.83 15.68 8.40
N LYS A 220 -0.81 16.11 9.17
CA LYS A 220 0.59 15.71 9.00
C LYS A 220 0.88 14.49 9.87
N PHE A 221 1.50 13.47 9.27
CA PHE A 221 2.07 12.34 9.99
C PHE A 221 3.57 12.28 9.74
N GLU A 222 4.33 12.19 10.81
CA GLU A 222 5.78 12.03 10.76
C GLU A 222 6.10 10.53 10.64
N LEU A 223 6.54 10.09 9.47
CA LEU A 223 6.89 8.69 9.24
C LEU A 223 8.34 8.44 9.67
N GLY A 224 8.52 7.93 10.89
CA GLY A 224 9.81 7.43 11.38
C GLY A 224 10.66 8.45 12.15
N LYS A 225 11.97 8.17 12.28
CA LYS A 225 12.89 8.99 13.09
C LYS A 225 13.38 10.25 12.36
N SER A 226 13.19 10.34 11.05
CA SER A 226 13.69 11.48 10.27
C SER A 226 12.60 12.53 10.14
N LYS A 227 12.91 13.76 10.54
CA LYS A 227 12.01 14.91 10.43
C LYS A 227 11.62 15.24 8.97
N SER A 228 12.38 14.76 7.99
CA SER A 228 12.16 15.05 6.57
C SER A 228 11.09 14.17 5.92
N SER A 229 10.74 13.02 6.49
CA SER A 229 9.75 12.10 5.93
C SER A 229 8.35 12.33 6.50
N CYS A 230 7.76 13.47 6.13
CA CYS A 230 6.38 13.79 6.47
C CYS A 230 5.43 13.29 5.35
N VAL A 231 4.30 12.70 5.76
CA VAL A 231 3.21 12.30 4.87
C VAL A 231 1.95 13.03 5.31
N TYR A 232 1.17 13.49 4.35
CA TYR A 232 -0.06 14.22 4.63
C TYR A 232 -1.26 13.38 4.20
N TYR A 233 -2.31 13.43 4.99
CA TYR A 233 -3.58 12.78 4.67
C TYR A 233 -4.73 13.78 4.80
N VAL A 234 -5.74 13.61 3.95
CA VAL A 234 -6.97 14.38 4.01
C VAL A 234 -7.99 13.59 4.80
N GLY A 235 -8.65 14.23 5.77
CA GLY A 235 -9.65 13.58 6.60
C GLY A 235 -10.85 14.48 6.90
N LEU A 236 -11.95 13.85 7.32
CA LEU A 236 -13.15 14.51 7.81
C LEU A 236 -13.17 14.41 9.34
N VAL A 237 -13.36 15.53 10.02
CA VAL A 237 -13.46 15.57 11.49
C VAL A 237 -14.83 15.04 11.93
N GLU A 238 -14.85 13.99 12.74
CA GLU A 238 -16.08 13.33 13.24
C GLU A 238 -16.44 13.80 14.66
N SER A 239 -15.45 13.84 15.57
CA SER A 239 -15.57 14.34 16.94
C SER A 239 -14.35 15.18 17.31
N ILE A 240 -14.52 16.11 18.25
CA ILE A 240 -13.44 16.95 18.79
C ILE A 240 -13.56 16.91 20.32
N ASP A 241 -12.51 16.43 20.97
CA ASP A 241 -12.40 16.31 22.42
C ASP A 241 -11.17 17.09 22.92
N ASN A 242 -11.40 18.25 23.52
CA ASN A 242 -10.36 19.14 24.05
C ASN A 242 -9.26 19.47 23.05
N ASP A 243 -8.13 18.76 23.06
CA ASP A 243 -6.97 18.98 22.17
C ASP A 243 -6.77 17.89 21.12
N VAL A 244 -7.71 16.94 21.06
CA VAL A 244 -7.65 15.76 20.23
C VAL A 244 -8.90 15.73 19.35
N ALA A 245 -8.76 15.26 18.11
CA ALA A 245 -9.85 15.14 17.16
C ALA A 245 -9.87 13.74 16.55
N ASP A 246 -11.04 13.14 16.44
CA ASP A 246 -11.22 11.89 15.69
C ASP A 246 -11.48 12.23 14.23
N VAL A 247 -10.63 11.70 13.36
CA VAL A 247 -10.62 12.02 11.95
C VAL A 247 -10.81 10.74 11.14
N LYS A 248 -11.76 10.80 10.20
CA LYS A 248 -12.00 9.74 9.21
C LYS A 248 -11.25 10.08 7.92
N PHE A 249 -10.23 9.29 7.59
CA PHE A 249 -9.32 9.57 6.48
C PHE A 249 -9.87 9.14 5.12
N LEU A 250 -9.48 9.90 4.09
CA LEU A 250 -9.78 9.64 2.69
C LEU A 250 -8.51 9.17 1.97
N ARG A 251 -8.67 8.30 0.96
CA ARG A 251 -7.58 7.87 0.08
C ARG A 251 -7.57 8.67 -1.21
N LYS A 252 -6.38 9.06 -1.67
CA LYS A 252 -6.21 9.75 -2.95
C LYS A 252 -6.32 8.76 -4.12
N ILE A 253 -7.27 9.00 -5.03
CA ILE A 253 -7.47 8.25 -6.27
C ILE A 253 -7.46 9.23 -7.45
N GLY A 254 -6.26 9.45 -8.01
CA GLY A 254 -6.05 10.46 -9.04
C GLY A 254 -6.24 11.89 -8.48
N PRO A 255 -7.15 12.71 -9.04
CA PRO A 255 -7.47 14.04 -8.52
C PRO A 255 -8.57 14.04 -7.44
N LYS A 256 -9.12 12.86 -7.11
CA LYS A 256 -10.25 12.74 -6.18
C LYS A 256 -9.82 12.08 -4.89
N PHE A 257 -10.53 12.40 -3.82
CA PHE A 257 -10.41 11.76 -2.52
C PHE A 257 -11.65 10.94 -2.25
N VAL A 258 -11.47 9.68 -1.85
CA VAL A 258 -12.56 8.73 -1.68
C VAL A 258 -12.42 8.04 -0.33
N PHE A 259 -13.53 7.84 0.38
CA PHE A 259 -13.52 7.05 1.60
C PHE A 259 -13.20 5.58 1.28
N PRO A 260 -12.24 4.96 1.96
CA PRO A 260 -11.97 3.54 1.79
C PRO A 260 -13.18 2.68 2.22
N GLU A 261 -13.29 1.47 1.65
CA GLU A 261 -14.36 0.52 1.99
C GLU A 261 -14.27 0.05 3.45
N ILE A 262 -13.05 -0.11 3.94
CA ILE A 262 -12.77 -0.30 5.37
C ILE A 262 -12.50 1.07 5.94
N GLU A 263 -13.32 1.51 6.89
CA GLU A 263 -13.20 2.83 7.49
C GLU A 263 -11.82 3.01 8.14
N ASP A 264 -11.14 4.08 7.76
CA ASP A 264 -9.82 4.44 8.26
C ASP A 264 -10.00 5.64 9.21
N LYS A 265 -10.11 5.35 10.51
CA LYS A 265 -10.32 6.34 11.56
C LYS A 265 -9.10 6.39 12.46
N ALA A 266 -8.64 7.58 12.81
CA ALA A 266 -7.66 7.75 13.86
C ALA A 266 -7.90 9.01 14.67
N THR A 267 -7.43 8.95 15.90
CA THR A 267 -7.44 10.04 16.87
C THR A 267 -6.13 10.83 16.69
N VAL A 268 -6.23 12.14 16.48
CA VAL A 268 -5.13 13.02 16.07
C VAL A 268 -5.08 14.27 16.95
N ASP A 269 -3.89 14.71 17.33
CA ASP A 269 -3.70 15.96 18.06
C ASP A 269 -3.98 17.17 17.18
N LYS A 270 -4.60 18.22 17.74
CA LYS A 270 -4.84 19.49 17.02
C LYS A 270 -3.57 20.13 16.46
N LYS A 271 -2.41 19.81 17.04
CA LYS A 271 -1.10 20.30 16.60
C LYS A 271 -0.65 19.71 15.26
N ASP A 272 -1.10 18.50 14.94
CA ASP A 272 -0.77 17.81 13.69
C ASP A 272 -1.69 18.21 12.52
N ILE A 273 -2.78 18.95 12.82
CA ILE A 273 -3.69 19.51 11.83
C ILE A 273 -3.06 20.78 11.25
N VAL A 274 -2.62 20.69 10.00
CA VAL A 274 -1.88 21.79 9.34
C VAL A 274 -2.82 22.80 8.70
N LEU A 275 -3.91 22.33 8.09
CA LEU A 275 -4.84 23.17 7.34
C LEU A 275 -6.27 22.68 7.47
N VAL A 276 -7.21 23.61 7.67
CA VAL A 276 -8.64 23.38 7.42
C VAL A 276 -8.90 23.62 5.93
N LEU A 277 -9.50 22.63 5.27
CA LEU A 277 -9.77 22.67 3.83
C LEU A 277 -11.15 23.26 3.56
N PRO A 278 -11.35 23.94 2.40
CA PRO A 278 -12.68 24.34 1.96
C PRO A 278 -13.56 23.12 1.70
N ASP A 279 -14.87 23.30 1.76
CA ASP A 279 -15.81 22.22 1.49
C ASP A 279 -15.60 21.69 0.06
N PRO A 280 -15.45 20.36 -0.12
CA PRO A 280 -15.14 19.78 -1.41
C PRO A 280 -16.35 19.82 -2.34
N SER A 281 -16.07 19.87 -3.64
CA SER A 281 -17.06 19.55 -4.66
C SER A 281 -17.22 18.03 -4.75
N SER A 282 -18.46 17.56 -4.60
CA SER A 282 -18.79 16.15 -4.82
C SER A 282 -18.82 15.87 -6.33
N SER A 283 -17.97 14.96 -6.80
CA SER A 283 -17.93 14.56 -8.21
C SER A 283 -18.23 13.06 -8.36
N GLY A 284 -19.25 12.72 -9.15
CA GLY A 284 -19.67 11.34 -9.38
C GLY A 284 -20.95 10.98 -8.64
N GLY A 285 -21.05 9.72 -8.19
CA GLY A 285 -22.25 9.21 -7.50
C GLY A 285 -23.23 8.46 -8.41
N THR A 286 -22.89 8.20 -9.69
CA THR A 286 -23.68 7.22 -10.46
C THR A 286 -23.51 5.82 -9.85
N ALA A 287 -24.49 4.93 -10.05
CA ALA A 287 -24.44 3.54 -9.54
C ALA A 287 -23.16 2.76 -9.93
N ARG A 288 -22.37 3.25 -10.88
CA ARG A 288 -21.11 2.65 -11.36
C ARG A 288 -19.84 3.33 -10.83
N SER A 289 -19.95 4.51 -10.21
CA SER A 289 -18.81 5.33 -9.78
C SER A 289 -18.96 5.69 -8.31
N ILE A 290 -17.97 5.34 -7.48
CA ILE A 290 -17.92 5.77 -6.09
C ILE A 290 -17.88 7.31 -6.07
N ALA A 291 -18.69 7.92 -5.20
CA ALA A 291 -18.66 9.37 -5.00
C ALA A 291 -17.29 9.77 -4.46
N GLY A 292 -16.68 10.77 -5.09
CA GLY A 292 -15.37 11.29 -4.67
C GLY A 292 -15.43 12.79 -4.41
N HIS A 293 -14.59 13.24 -3.49
CA HIS A 293 -14.41 14.63 -3.10
C HIS A 293 -13.27 15.27 -3.90
N VAL A 294 -13.51 16.44 -4.45
CA VAL A 294 -12.50 17.25 -5.15
C VAL A 294 -12.39 18.60 -4.48
N PHE A 295 -11.21 18.91 -3.98
CA PHE A 295 -10.91 20.19 -3.34
C PHE A 295 -10.33 21.15 -4.36
N SER A 296 -10.68 22.43 -4.24
CA SER A 296 -10.13 23.52 -5.08
C SER A 296 -8.70 23.90 -4.71
N ARG A 297 -8.20 23.42 -3.57
CA ARG A 297 -6.89 23.79 -3.03
C ARG A 297 -5.78 22.92 -3.63
N ASP A 298 -4.66 23.54 -3.97
CA ASP A 298 -3.49 22.84 -4.49
C ASP A 298 -2.73 22.10 -3.39
N PHE A 299 -2.47 20.82 -3.65
CA PHE A 299 -1.73 19.92 -2.75
C PHE A 299 -0.29 19.66 -3.23
N SER A 300 0.19 20.34 -4.27
CA SER A 300 1.47 20.03 -4.91
C SER A 300 2.68 20.20 -3.98
N ALA A 301 2.58 21.08 -2.99
CA ALA A 301 3.61 21.28 -1.96
C ALA A 301 3.62 20.19 -0.87
N PHE A 302 2.57 19.37 -0.79
CA PHE A 302 2.39 18.38 0.25
C PHE A 302 2.49 16.97 -0.35
N ASN A 303 3.22 16.08 0.32
CA ASN A 303 3.25 14.66 -0.04
C ASN A 303 1.97 13.96 0.42
N VAL A 304 0.85 14.25 -0.26
CA VAL A 304 -0.48 13.72 0.08
C VAL A 304 -0.67 12.30 -0.47
N LYS A 305 -1.02 11.37 0.42
CA LYS A 305 -1.33 9.98 0.09
C LYS A 305 -2.83 9.66 0.17
#